data_AF-A0A645DHP9-F1
#
_entry.id   AF-A0A645DHP9-F1
#
_cell.length_a   1.000
_cell.length_b   1.000
_cell.length_c   1.000
_cell.angle_alpha   90.00
_cell.angle_beta   90.00
_cell.angle_gamma   90.00
#
_symmetry.space_group_name_H-M   'P 1'
#
loop_
_entity.id
_entity.type
_entity.pdbx_description
1 polymer ?
#
loop_
_entity_poly.entity_id
_entity_poly.type
_entity_poly.pdbx_seq_one_letter_code
_entity_poly.pdbx_strand_id
1 'polypeptide(L)'
;MNVKKVICLSTDKAAYPINAMGISKAMMEKVFVAKAKTVDPERTLICGTRYGNVMASRGSVIPLFIEQIKNSQPITVTDPNMTRFLMSLEEAVELVVFAFHNAEAGDIMVQKSPASTIGDLAQAIKELFNADNEIKIIGTRHGEKLYETLLTKEEHVVATDMGNFYRVPADKRDLNYDKYFVEGDQKLSYEVEYNSHNTKRLSIEQIKEKLLQLDFVREQLESWNI
;
A
#
# COMPACT_ATOMS: atom_id res chain seq x y z
N MET A 1 -1.30 29.74 -17.14
CA MET A 1 -0.37 28.59 -17.24
C MET A 1 -1.22 27.32 -17.28
N ASN A 2 -0.90 26.38 -18.19
CA ASN A 2 -1.58 25.08 -18.25
C ASN A 2 -0.84 24.07 -17.36
N VAL A 3 -1.56 23.26 -16.59
CA VAL A 3 -0.97 22.20 -15.75
C VAL A 3 -0.37 21.11 -16.63
N LYS A 4 0.91 20.77 -16.40
CA LYS A 4 1.66 19.80 -17.21
C LYS A 4 1.52 18.35 -16.76
N LYS A 5 1.49 18.11 -15.44
CA LYS A 5 1.34 16.78 -14.86
C LYS A 5 0.34 16.80 -13.71
N VAL A 6 -0.50 15.78 -13.63
CA VAL A 6 -1.41 15.50 -12.51
C VAL A 6 -1.12 14.09 -12.01
N ILE A 7 -0.82 13.97 -10.72
CA ILE A 7 -0.55 12.69 -10.07
C ILE A 7 -1.64 12.44 -9.03
N CYS A 8 -2.48 11.44 -9.27
CA CYS A 8 -3.56 11.06 -8.36
C CYS A 8 -3.06 10.07 -7.30
N LEU A 9 -3.27 10.38 -6.02
CA LEU A 9 -2.89 9.49 -4.92
C LEU A 9 -4.02 8.50 -4.59
N SER A 10 -3.72 7.22 -4.72
CA SER A 10 -4.60 6.09 -4.40
C SER A 10 -4.01 5.22 -3.28
N THR A 11 -4.68 4.12 -2.97
CA THR A 11 -4.38 3.20 -1.84
C THR A 11 -4.57 1.76 -2.27
N ASP A 12 -3.81 0.84 -1.67
CA ASP A 12 -4.01 -0.61 -1.77
C ASP A 12 -5.48 -1.06 -1.59
N LYS A 13 -6.25 -0.36 -0.75
CA LYS A 13 -7.69 -0.61 -0.55
C LYS A 13 -8.54 -0.39 -1.79
N ALA A 14 -8.00 0.23 -2.83
CA ALA A 14 -8.65 0.35 -4.14
C ALA A 14 -8.56 -0.94 -4.96
N ALA A 15 -7.60 -1.83 -4.69
CA ALA A 15 -7.54 -3.15 -5.31
C ALA A 15 -8.46 -4.12 -4.56
N TYR A 16 -9.39 -4.77 -5.27
CA TYR A 16 -10.46 -5.60 -4.69
C TYR A 16 -11.15 -4.94 -3.48
N PRO A 17 -11.74 -3.73 -3.65
CA PRO A 17 -12.19 -2.91 -2.53
C PRO A 17 -13.41 -3.53 -1.84
N ILE A 18 -13.43 -3.51 -0.50
CA ILE A 18 -14.57 -4.01 0.31
C ILE A 18 -15.27 -2.92 1.14
N ASN A 19 -14.69 -1.73 1.22
CA ASN A 19 -15.24 -0.60 1.97
C ASN A 19 -15.43 0.63 1.06
N ALA A 20 -16.30 1.55 1.47
CA ALA A 20 -16.68 2.70 0.66
C ALA A 20 -15.48 3.59 0.29
N MET A 21 -14.50 3.74 1.19
CA MET A 21 -13.28 4.51 0.93
C MET A 21 -12.47 3.86 -0.20
N GLY A 22 -12.19 2.56 -0.11
CA GLY A 22 -11.53 1.79 -1.16
C GLY A 22 -12.28 1.84 -2.49
N ILE A 23 -13.61 1.70 -2.48
CA ILE A 23 -14.45 1.78 -3.70
C ILE A 23 -14.33 3.17 -4.35
N SER A 24 -14.40 4.24 -3.56
CA SER A 24 -14.26 5.60 -4.08
C SER A 24 -12.89 5.85 -4.72
N LYS A 25 -11.82 5.27 -4.15
CA LYS A 25 -10.45 5.34 -4.70
C LYS A 25 -10.27 4.48 -5.94
N ALA A 26 -10.87 3.29 -5.98
CA ALA A 26 -10.91 2.46 -7.19
C ALA A 26 -11.64 3.17 -8.34
N MET A 27 -12.75 3.86 -8.03
CA MET A 27 -13.47 4.66 -9.01
C MET A 27 -12.65 5.86 -9.47
N MET A 28 -11.97 6.57 -8.56
CA MET A 28 -11.04 7.64 -8.89
C MET A 28 -9.95 7.16 -9.87
N GLU A 29 -9.41 5.95 -9.68
CA GLU A 29 -8.45 5.34 -10.60
C GLU A 29 -9.02 5.17 -12.00
N LYS A 30 -10.21 4.56 -12.12
CA LYS A 30 -10.88 4.42 -13.42
C LYS A 30 -11.13 5.76 -14.09
N VAL A 31 -11.50 6.80 -13.33
CA VAL A 31 -11.74 8.16 -13.85
C VAL A 31 -10.46 8.77 -14.42
N PHE A 32 -9.34 8.76 -13.70
CA PHE A 32 -8.12 9.40 -14.22
C PHE A 32 -7.52 8.60 -15.38
N VAL A 33 -7.58 7.27 -15.35
CA VAL A 33 -7.13 6.40 -16.46
C VAL A 33 -7.97 6.65 -17.70
N ALA A 34 -9.30 6.75 -17.57
CA ALA A 34 -10.18 7.08 -18.68
C ALA A 34 -9.88 8.48 -19.25
N LYS A 35 -9.60 9.47 -18.38
CA LYS A 35 -9.29 10.82 -18.84
C LYS A 35 -7.98 10.87 -19.62
N ALA A 36 -6.95 10.15 -19.15
CA ALA A 36 -5.65 10.06 -19.81
C ALA A 36 -5.73 9.56 -21.27
N LYS A 37 -6.75 8.75 -21.62
CA LYS A 37 -6.99 8.30 -23.00
C LYS A 37 -7.53 9.38 -23.94
N THR A 38 -8.06 10.47 -23.41
CA THR A 38 -8.75 11.53 -24.20
C THR A 38 -8.00 12.86 -24.22
N VAL A 39 -6.95 12.97 -23.43
CA VAL A 39 -6.14 14.19 -23.29
C VAL A 39 -4.79 13.94 -23.94
N ASP A 40 -4.32 14.91 -24.73
CA ASP A 40 -2.97 14.90 -25.26
C ASP A 40 -1.94 14.91 -24.10
N PRO A 41 -1.10 13.87 -23.97
CA PRO A 41 -0.08 13.79 -22.94
C PRO A 41 0.91 14.97 -22.94
N GLU A 42 1.17 15.59 -24.10
CA GLU A 42 2.05 16.77 -24.22
C GLU A 42 1.41 18.04 -23.65
N ARG A 43 0.07 18.05 -23.59
CA ARG A 43 -0.70 19.12 -22.93
C ARG A 43 -0.76 18.90 -21.43
N THR A 44 -1.27 17.75 -21.00
CA THR A 44 -1.40 17.36 -19.59
C THR A 44 -1.29 15.84 -19.45
N LEU A 45 -0.20 15.38 -18.83
CA LEU A 45 -0.04 13.99 -18.44
C LEU A 45 -0.79 13.73 -17.13
N ILE A 46 -1.63 12.71 -17.12
CA ILE A 46 -2.40 12.29 -15.94
C ILE A 46 -1.99 10.86 -15.59
N CYS A 47 -1.52 10.64 -14.38
CA CYS A 47 -1.18 9.31 -13.87
C CYS A 47 -1.57 9.21 -12.38
N GLY A 48 -1.34 8.05 -11.77
CA GLY A 48 -1.56 7.88 -10.34
C GLY A 48 -0.52 7.02 -9.67
N THR A 49 -0.50 7.09 -8.35
CA THR A 49 0.28 6.20 -7.49
C THR A 49 -0.66 5.42 -6.58
N ARG A 50 -0.33 4.17 -6.29
CA ARG A 50 -1.05 3.33 -5.32
C ARG A 50 -0.04 2.73 -4.34
N TYR A 51 -0.29 2.92 -3.05
CA TYR A 51 0.58 2.45 -1.98
C TYR A 51 -0.21 1.94 -0.77
N GLY A 52 0.48 1.20 0.10
CA GLY A 52 -0.10 0.65 1.32
C GLY A 52 -0.20 1.66 2.46
N ASN A 53 -0.47 1.17 3.67
CA ASN A 53 -0.46 2.03 4.85
C ASN A 53 0.93 2.64 5.09
N VAL A 54 0.95 3.95 5.35
CA VAL A 54 2.16 4.64 5.81
C VAL A 54 2.33 4.40 7.30
N MET A 55 3.49 3.86 7.69
CA MET A 55 3.87 3.61 9.07
C MET A 55 3.87 4.91 9.88
N ALA A 56 3.49 4.83 11.15
CA ALA A 56 3.39 5.96 12.07
C ALA A 56 2.46 7.12 11.62
N SER A 57 1.58 6.89 10.65
CA SER A 57 0.55 7.87 10.30
C SER A 57 -0.46 8.06 11.44
N ARG A 58 -1.05 9.26 11.55
CA ARG A 58 -2.00 9.61 12.60
C ARG A 58 -3.19 8.64 12.63
N GLY A 59 -3.47 8.06 13.79
CA GLY A 59 -4.56 7.10 13.98
C GLY A 59 -4.28 5.70 13.41
N SER A 60 -3.05 5.41 12.99
CA SER A 60 -2.63 4.06 12.58
C SER A 60 -2.29 3.17 13.77
N VAL A 61 -2.02 1.90 13.48
CA VAL A 61 -1.79 0.86 14.50
C VAL A 61 -0.50 1.06 15.29
N ILE A 62 0.56 1.61 14.68
CA ILE A 62 1.86 1.79 15.35
C ILE A 62 1.75 2.82 16.49
N PRO A 63 1.23 4.04 16.27
CA PRO A 63 0.98 4.99 17.36
C PRO A 63 0.03 4.42 18.43
N LEU A 64 -1.01 3.69 18.03
CA LEU A 64 -1.95 3.07 18.96
C LEU A 64 -1.26 2.07 19.90
N PHE A 65 -0.41 1.18 19.37
CA PHE A 65 0.30 0.20 20.19
C PHE A 65 1.29 0.87 21.14
N ILE A 66 2.00 1.90 20.68
CA ILE A 66 2.91 2.68 21.53
C ILE A 66 2.14 3.41 22.63
N GLU A 67 0.99 4.01 22.31
CA GLU A 67 0.12 4.67 23.29
C GLU A 67 -0.43 3.66 24.32
N GLN A 68 -0.84 2.47 23.88
CA GLN A 68 -1.28 1.39 24.76
C GLN A 68 -0.17 0.94 25.71
N ILE A 69 1.07 0.80 25.21
CA ILE A 69 2.23 0.49 26.04
C ILE A 69 2.44 1.58 27.10
N LYS A 70 2.54 2.85 26.68
CA LYS A 70 2.79 3.98 27.59
C LYS A 70 1.69 4.15 28.65
N ASN A 71 0.45 3.81 28.31
CA ASN A 71 -0.69 3.87 29.24
C ASN A 71 -0.90 2.57 30.03
N SER A 72 0.05 1.62 29.98
CA SER A 72 -0.05 0.31 30.64
C SER A 72 -1.33 -0.47 30.29
N GLN A 73 -1.83 -0.29 29.06
CA GLN A 73 -3.00 -0.98 28.53
C GLN A 73 -2.58 -2.22 27.72
N PRO A 74 -3.44 -3.24 27.59
CA PRO A 74 -3.20 -4.33 26.65
C PRO A 74 -3.06 -3.82 25.22
N ILE A 75 -2.13 -4.41 24.47
CA ILE A 75 -1.97 -4.16 23.03
C ILE A 75 -3.12 -4.89 22.31
N THR A 76 -4.01 -4.15 21.68
CA THR A 76 -5.20 -4.74 21.04
C THR A 76 -4.93 -5.15 19.60
N VAL A 77 -4.76 -6.44 19.36
CA VAL A 77 -4.55 -7.01 18.02
C VAL A 77 -5.86 -7.54 17.47
N THR A 78 -6.21 -7.21 16.24
CA THR A 78 -7.44 -7.70 15.60
C THR A 78 -7.32 -9.18 15.26
N ASP A 79 -6.56 -9.50 14.23
CA ASP A 79 -6.15 -10.85 13.87
C ASP A 79 -4.62 -10.87 13.74
N PRO A 80 -3.90 -11.68 14.53
CA PRO A 80 -2.45 -11.71 14.49
C PRO A 80 -1.90 -12.17 13.14
N ASN A 81 -2.69 -12.88 12.31
CA ASN A 81 -2.26 -13.36 11.00
C ASN A 81 -2.49 -12.34 9.88
N MET A 82 -3.17 -11.22 10.16
CA MET A 82 -3.35 -10.17 9.16
C MET A 82 -2.00 -9.65 8.68
N THR A 83 -1.87 -9.43 7.38
CA THR A 83 -0.65 -8.90 6.77
C THR A 83 -0.88 -7.50 6.23
N ARG A 84 0.08 -6.60 6.41
CA ARG A 84 0.05 -5.25 5.85
C ARG A 84 1.42 -4.88 5.29
N PHE A 85 1.42 -4.16 4.18
CA PHE A 85 2.64 -3.56 3.64
C PHE A 85 3.21 -2.54 4.62
N LEU A 86 4.52 -2.50 4.75
CA LEU A 86 5.24 -1.58 5.62
C LEU A 86 5.97 -0.54 4.74
N MET A 87 5.41 0.66 4.70
CA MET A 87 5.94 1.77 3.93
C MET A 87 6.14 2.99 4.84
N SER A 88 7.32 3.63 4.81
CA SER A 88 7.56 4.89 5.50
C SER A 88 6.94 6.06 4.73
N LEU A 89 6.83 7.22 5.38
CA LEU A 89 6.37 8.43 4.68
C LEU A 89 7.34 8.83 3.56
N GLU A 90 8.64 8.64 3.78
CA GLU A 90 9.69 8.92 2.79
C GLU A 90 9.52 8.03 1.55
N GLU A 91 9.32 6.72 1.75
CA GLU A 91 9.05 5.77 0.66
C GLU A 91 7.80 6.18 -0.15
N ALA A 92 6.73 6.61 0.53
CA ALA A 92 5.53 7.10 -0.14
C ALA A 92 5.78 8.38 -0.97
N VAL A 93 6.63 9.29 -0.47
CA VAL A 93 7.05 10.50 -1.21
C VAL A 93 7.92 10.12 -2.40
N GLU A 94 8.87 9.18 -2.23
CA GLU A 94 9.72 8.66 -3.31
C GLU A 94 8.89 8.06 -4.44
N LEU A 95 7.81 7.33 -4.13
CA LEU A 95 6.88 6.82 -5.14
C LEU A 95 6.24 7.94 -5.96
N VAL A 96 5.81 9.03 -5.32
CA VAL A 96 5.23 10.19 -6.02
C VAL A 96 6.26 10.89 -6.90
N VAL A 97 7.48 11.08 -6.40
CA VAL A 97 8.59 11.65 -7.19
C VAL A 97 8.97 10.74 -8.35
N PHE A 98 9.00 9.42 -8.13
CA PHE A 98 9.27 8.44 -9.18
C PHE A 98 8.21 8.49 -10.28
N ALA A 99 6.92 8.55 -9.93
CA ALA A 99 5.83 8.73 -10.88
C ALA A 99 5.93 10.08 -11.61
N PHE A 100 6.29 11.16 -10.92
CA PHE A 100 6.48 12.47 -11.52
C PHE A 100 7.53 12.45 -12.65
N HIS A 101 8.60 11.68 -12.50
CA HIS A 101 9.66 11.59 -13.51
C HIS A 101 9.40 10.53 -14.59
N ASN A 102 8.83 9.37 -14.23
CA ASN A 102 8.86 8.17 -15.07
C ASN A 102 7.49 7.70 -15.58
N ALA A 103 6.38 8.21 -15.05
CA ALA A 103 5.06 7.75 -15.48
C ALA A 103 4.69 8.28 -16.87
N GLU A 104 4.03 7.44 -17.65
CA GLU A 104 3.30 7.78 -18.87
C GLU A 104 1.83 8.11 -18.55
N ALA A 105 1.11 8.65 -19.54
CA ALA A 105 -0.30 8.99 -19.38
C ALA A 105 -1.14 7.74 -19.12
N GLY A 106 -1.86 7.75 -18.00
CA GLY A 106 -2.77 6.70 -17.56
C GLY A 106 -2.12 5.62 -16.71
N ASP A 107 -0.83 5.72 -16.41
CA ASP A 107 -0.13 4.74 -15.56
C ASP A 107 -0.62 4.78 -14.11
N ILE A 108 -0.62 3.60 -13.50
CA ILE A 108 -0.64 3.43 -12.04
C ILE A 108 0.73 2.94 -11.60
N MET A 109 1.43 3.75 -10.81
CA MET A 109 2.73 3.44 -10.24
C MET A 109 2.59 2.86 -8.84
N VAL A 110 3.28 1.76 -8.57
CA VAL A 110 3.25 1.03 -7.30
C VAL A 110 4.68 0.78 -6.84
N GLN A 111 4.99 1.05 -5.58
CA GLN A 111 6.28 0.66 -5.00
C GLN A 111 6.21 -0.75 -4.42
N LYS A 112 7.22 -1.57 -4.71
CA LYS A 112 7.40 -2.87 -4.04
C LYS A 112 7.73 -2.60 -2.57
N SER A 113 7.05 -3.30 -1.69
CA SER A 113 7.15 -3.07 -0.25
C SER A 113 7.07 -4.41 0.48
N PRO A 114 7.89 -4.63 1.52
CA PRO A 114 7.75 -5.79 2.37
C PRO A 114 6.50 -5.68 3.25
N ALA A 115 6.14 -6.77 3.92
CA ALA A 115 5.00 -6.80 4.82
C ALA A 115 5.35 -7.48 6.15
N SER A 116 4.59 -7.16 7.20
CA SER A 116 4.63 -7.88 8.49
C SER A 116 3.25 -8.41 8.87
N THR A 117 3.20 -9.30 9.86
CA THR A 117 1.91 -9.68 10.44
C THR A 117 1.58 -8.62 11.48
N ILE A 118 0.31 -8.46 11.84
CA ILE A 118 -0.04 -7.60 12.97
C ILE A 118 0.50 -8.18 14.28
N GLY A 119 0.58 -9.51 14.41
CA GLY A 119 1.19 -10.17 15.56
C GLY A 119 2.68 -9.84 15.72
N ASP A 120 3.49 -10.04 14.67
CA ASP A 120 4.92 -9.74 14.68
C ASP A 120 5.17 -8.24 14.87
N LEU A 121 4.31 -7.38 14.32
CA LEU A 121 4.40 -5.93 14.53
C LEU A 121 4.15 -5.55 16.00
N ALA A 122 3.12 -6.14 16.63
CA ALA A 122 2.85 -5.94 18.05
C ALA A 122 4.02 -6.42 18.91
N GLN A 123 4.56 -7.60 18.60
CA GLN A 123 5.71 -8.18 19.31
C GLN A 123 6.97 -7.33 19.14
N ALA A 124 7.27 -6.87 17.92
CA ALA A 124 8.42 -6.00 17.64
C ALA A 124 8.35 -4.68 18.42
N ILE A 125 7.17 -4.06 18.49
CA ILE A 125 6.97 -2.82 19.27
C ILE A 125 7.10 -3.12 20.77
N LYS A 126 6.50 -4.21 21.26
CA LYS A 126 6.62 -4.64 22.67
C LYS A 126 8.08 -4.83 23.07
N GLU A 127 8.88 -5.47 22.23
CA GLU A 127 10.32 -5.68 22.46
C GLU A 127 11.14 -4.39 22.40
N LEU A 128 10.86 -3.49 21.45
CA LEU A 128 11.58 -2.20 21.35
C LEU A 128 11.41 -1.34 22.61
N PHE A 129 10.22 -1.37 23.21
CA PHE A 129 9.93 -0.63 24.44
C PHE A 129 10.30 -1.41 25.71
N ASN A 130 10.86 -2.62 25.59
CA ASN A 130 11.11 -3.54 26.71
C ASN A 130 9.88 -3.66 27.64
N ALA A 131 8.70 -3.73 27.03
CA ALA A 131 7.43 -3.69 27.72
C ALA A 131 6.88 -5.11 27.91
N ASP A 132 6.10 -5.35 28.98
CA ASP A 132 5.46 -6.64 29.22
C ASP A 132 3.93 -6.63 29.03
N ASN A 133 3.40 -5.65 28.31
CA ASN A 133 1.96 -5.53 28.06
C ASN A 133 1.36 -6.82 27.45
N GLU A 134 0.17 -7.20 27.90
CA GLU A 134 -0.61 -8.29 27.31
C GLU A 134 -0.97 -7.97 25.85
N ILE A 135 -0.85 -8.94 24.94
CA ILE A 135 -1.41 -8.84 23.60
C ILE A 135 -2.81 -9.46 23.62
N LYS A 136 -3.84 -8.62 23.54
CA LYS A 136 -5.24 -9.03 23.57
C LYS A 136 -5.81 -9.13 22.16
N ILE A 137 -6.25 -10.33 21.78
CA ILE A 137 -6.93 -10.55 20.49
C ILE A 137 -8.38 -10.08 20.59
N ILE A 138 -8.76 -9.10 19.77
CA ILE A 138 -10.10 -8.50 19.75
C ILE A 138 -10.96 -8.94 18.56
N GLY A 139 -10.39 -9.70 17.62
CA GLY A 139 -11.05 -10.15 16.40
C GLY A 139 -10.99 -9.13 15.26
N THR A 140 -11.26 -9.60 14.04
CA THR A 140 -11.31 -8.76 12.83
C THR A 140 -12.44 -7.73 12.91
N ARG A 141 -12.12 -6.46 12.65
CA ARG A 141 -13.14 -5.39 12.59
C ARG A 141 -13.83 -5.41 11.22
N HIS A 142 -15.03 -4.82 11.16
CA HIS A 142 -15.78 -4.71 9.93
C HIS A 142 -15.02 -3.91 8.86
N GLY A 143 -15.03 -4.38 7.61
CA GLY A 143 -14.41 -3.70 6.47
C GLY A 143 -12.88 -3.84 6.38
N GLU A 144 -12.28 -4.73 7.18
CA GLU A 144 -10.86 -5.09 7.08
C GLU A 144 -10.66 -6.40 6.31
N LYS A 145 -9.57 -6.47 5.54
CA LYS A 145 -9.14 -7.71 4.87
C LYS A 145 -8.09 -8.43 5.70
N LEU A 146 -7.96 -9.74 5.47
CA LEU A 146 -6.84 -10.51 6.00
C LEU A 146 -5.50 -9.98 5.44
N TYR A 147 -5.49 -9.57 4.17
CA TYR A 147 -4.34 -8.99 3.51
C TYR A 147 -4.76 -7.90 2.53
N GLU A 148 -3.81 -7.02 2.21
CA GLU A 148 -4.02 -5.96 1.22
C GLU A 148 -3.36 -6.33 -0.10
N THR A 149 -3.94 -5.87 -1.19
CA THR A 149 -3.49 -6.15 -2.56
C THR A 149 -2.97 -4.85 -3.15
N LEU A 150 -1.78 -4.87 -3.76
CA LEU A 150 -1.23 -3.70 -4.46
C LEU A 150 -1.48 -3.78 -5.96
N LEU A 151 -1.36 -4.98 -6.55
CA LEU A 151 -1.73 -5.26 -7.94
C LEU A 151 -2.73 -6.40 -7.96
N THR A 152 -3.90 -6.14 -8.55
CA THR A 152 -4.82 -7.21 -8.91
C THR A 152 -4.17 -8.17 -9.90
N LYS A 153 -4.75 -9.34 -10.08
CA LYS A 153 -4.24 -10.32 -11.03
C LYS A 153 -4.08 -9.78 -12.46
N GLU A 154 -5.06 -9.02 -12.94
CA GLU A 154 -4.99 -8.38 -14.27
C GLU A 154 -3.88 -7.34 -14.35
N GLU A 155 -3.75 -6.50 -13.32
CA GLU A 155 -2.71 -5.47 -13.26
C GLU A 155 -1.31 -6.08 -13.19
N HIS A 156 -1.15 -7.18 -12.45
CA HIS A 156 0.15 -7.84 -12.28
C HIS A 156 0.64 -8.47 -13.58
N VAL A 157 -0.24 -9.09 -14.38
CA VAL A 157 0.09 -9.66 -15.69
C VAL A 157 0.67 -8.62 -16.67
N VAL A 158 0.14 -7.39 -16.63
CA VAL A 158 0.56 -6.31 -17.55
C VAL A 158 1.59 -5.36 -16.96
N ALA A 159 1.92 -5.50 -15.67
CA ALA A 159 2.84 -4.62 -14.99
C ALA A 159 4.25 -4.75 -15.58
N THR A 160 4.89 -3.60 -15.80
CA THR A 160 6.33 -3.55 -16.10
C THR A 160 7.10 -3.44 -14.78
N ASP A 161 8.06 -4.34 -14.56
CA ASP A 161 9.02 -4.24 -13.46
C ASP A 161 10.04 -3.13 -13.74
N MET A 162 10.09 -2.13 -12.88
CA MET A 162 11.00 -0.98 -12.96
C MET A 162 11.98 -0.97 -11.77
N GLY A 163 12.39 -2.15 -11.30
CA GLY A 163 13.28 -2.31 -10.15
C GLY A 163 12.49 -2.31 -8.84
N ASN A 164 12.51 -1.20 -8.10
CA ASN A 164 11.76 -1.06 -6.84
C ASN A 164 10.27 -0.74 -7.06
N PHE A 165 9.85 -0.57 -8.31
CA PHE A 165 8.50 -0.14 -8.68
C PHE A 165 7.89 -1.06 -9.72
N TYR A 166 6.57 -1.13 -9.73
CA TYR A 166 5.77 -1.64 -10.83
C TYR A 166 5.07 -0.48 -11.51
N ARG A 167 5.02 -0.54 -12.84
CA ARG A 167 4.22 0.35 -13.68
C ARG A 167 3.08 -0.45 -14.30
N VAL A 168 1.85 -0.13 -13.95
CA VAL A 168 0.65 -0.67 -14.62
C VAL A 168 0.25 0.30 -15.72
N PRO A 169 0.47 -0.05 -17.00
CA PRO A 169 0.09 0.83 -18.09
C PRO A 169 -1.42 0.93 -18.20
N ALA A 170 -1.92 2.09 -18.65
CA ALA A 170 -3.29 2.17 -19.11
C ALA A 170 -3.50 1.17 -20.24
N ASP A 171 -4.58 0.41 -20.15
CA ASP A 171 -4.94 -0.56 -21.17
C ASP A 171 -5.06 0.14 -22.54
N LYS A 172 -4.15 -0.22 -23.46
CA LYS A 172 -4.05 0.31 -24.83
C LYS A 172 -4.95 -0.42 -25.82
N ARG A 173 -5.76 -1.40 -25.39
CA ARG A 173 -6.86 -1.89 -26.22
C ARG A 173 -7.72 -0.67 -26.54
N ASP A 174 -7.79 -0.33 -27.82
CA ASP A 174 -8.65 0.73 -28.34
C ASP A 174 -10.07 0.54 -27.80
N LEU A 175 -10.93 1.56 -27.92
CA LEU A 175 -12.36 1.49 -27.55
C LEU A 175 -13.16 0.37 -28.27
N ASN A 176 -12.49 -0.56 -28.96
CA ASN A 176 -13.02 -1.79 -29.51
C ASN A 176 -13.34 -2.81 -28.40
N TYR A 177 -14.64 -2.92 -28.13
CA TYR A 177 -15.26 -3.91 -27.24
C TYR A 177 -15.02 -5.37 -27.69
N ASP A 178 -14.60 -5.61 -28.93
CA ASP A 178 -14.39 -6.96 -29.49
C ASP A 178 -13.32 -7.78 -28.76
N LYS A 179 -12.33 -7.11 -28.13
CA LYS A 179 -11.27 -7.79 -27.36
C LYS A 179 -11.74 -8.35 -26.01
N TYR A 180 -12.97 -8.06 -25.57
CA TYR A 180 -13.54 -8.73 -24.39
C TYR A 180 -14.09 -10.13 -24.70
N PHE A 181 -14.36 -10.45 -25.97
CA PHE A 181 -15.13 -11.64 -26.34
C PHE A 181 -14.37 -12.70 -27.14
N VAL A 182 -13.21 -12.38 -27.74
CA VAL A 182 -12.59 -13.26 -28.77
C VAL A 182 -11.24 -13.87 -28.38
N GLU A 183 -10.42 -13.20 -27.56
CA GLU A 183 -9.08 -13.69 -27.17
C GLU A 183 -8.80 -13.46 -25.67
N GLY A 184 -8.72 -14.54 -24.89
CA GLY A 184 -8.29 -14.50 -23.49
C GLY A 184 -6.77 -14.63 -23.36
N ASP A 185 -6.16 -13.93 -22.40
CA ASP A 185 -4.73 -14.09 -22.08
C ASP A 185 -4.53 -15.34 -21.20
N GLN A 186 -3.84 -16.35 -21.71
CA GLN A 186 -3.53 -17.57 -20.95
C GLN A 186 -2.69 -17.30 -19.70
N LYS A 187 -1.93 -16.19 -19.63
CA LYS A 187 -1.17 -15.80 -18.42
C LYS A 187 -2.10 -15.47 -17.25
N LEU A 188 -3.29 -14.93 -17.52
CA LEU A 188 -4.35 -14.76 -16.51
C LEU A 188 -4.83 -16.10 -15.93
N SER A 189 -4.41 -17.27 -16.43
CA SER A 189 -4.75 -18.53 -15.78
C SER A 189 -3.77 -18.89 -14.66
N TYR A 190 -2.52 -18.40 -14.71
CA TYR A 190 -1.44 -18.83 -13.81
C TYR A 190 -0.89 -17.73 -12.91
N GLU A 191 -0.99 -16.46 -13.33
CA GLU A 191 -0.51 -15.34 -12.51
C GLU A 191 -1.34 -15.19 -11.23
N VAL A 192 -0.69 -14.82 -10.14
CA VAL A 192 -1.33 -14.44 -8.88
C VAL A 192 -1.26 -12.93 -8.71
N GLU A 193 -2.19 -12.36 -7.95
CA GLU A 193 -2.13 -10.96 -7.53
C GLU A 193 -0.87 -10.66 -6.69
N TYR A 194 -0.42 -9.42 -6.64
CA TYR A 194 0.65 -9.00 -5.74
C TYR A 194 0.06 -8.42 -4.45
N ASN A 195 0.27 -9.11 -3.33
CA ASN A 195 -0.38 -8.82 -2.05
C ASN A 195 0.56 -8.96 -0.83
N SER A 196 0.11 -8.55 0.34
CA SER A 196 0.95 -8.54 1.55
C SER A 196 1.26 -9.93 2.13
N HIS A 197 0.63 -11.00 1.62
CA HIS A 197 0.99 -12.38 1.97
C HIS A 197 2.16 -12.92 1.14
N ASN A 198 2.21 -12.59 -0.15
CA ASN A 198 3.19 -13.16 -1.08
C ASN A 198 4.40 -12.26 -1.37
N THR A 199 4.43 -11.04 -0.83
CA THR A 199 5.64 -10.22 -0.76
C THR A 199 6.65 -10.75 0.26
N LYS A 200 7.84 -10.12 0.33
CA LYS A 200 8.82 -10.38 1.38
C LYS A 200 8.22 -10.11 2.76
N ARG A 201 8.14 -11.16 3.58
CA ARG A 201 7.67 -11.12 4.96
C ARG A 201 8.84 -10.82 5.90
N LEU A 202 8.76 -9.72 6.65
CA LEU A 202 9.81 -9.33 7.59
C LEU A 202 9.75 -10.18 8.86
N SER A 203 10.91 -10.55 9.39
CA SER A 203 11.05 -11.08 10.76
C SER A 203 10.84 -9.98 11.80
N ILE A 204 10.64 -10.35 13.07
CA ILE A 204 10.56 -9.40 14.18
C ILE A 204 11.77 -8.46 14.21
N GLU A 205 13.00 -8.97 14.07
CA GLU A 205 14.22 -8.14 13.99
C GLU A 205 14.18 -7.13 12.84
N GLN A 206 13.79 -7.57 11.64
CA GLN A 206 13.69 -6.68 10.47
C GLN A 206 12.59 -5.64 10.62
N ILE A 207 11.49 -5.98 11.33
CA ILE A 207 10.44 -5.01 11.68
C ILE A 207 11.01 -3.97 12.64
N LYS A 208 11.77 -4.38 13.67
CA LYS A 208 12.42 -3.46 14.61
C LYS A 208 13.38 -2.52 13.90
N GLU A 209 14.24 -3.03 13.02
CA GLU A 209 15.13 -2.22 12.18
C GLU A 209 14.37 -1.17 11.37
N LYS A 210 13.27 -1.58 10.72
CA LYS A 210 12.45 -0.67 9.90
C LYS A 210 11.66 0.34 10.74
N LEU A 211 11.20 -0.03 11.94
CA LEU A 211 10.56 0.89 12.89
C LEU A 211 11.54 1.95 13.40
N LEU A 212 12.78 1.56 13.69
CA LEU A 212 13.84 2.46 14.15
C LEU A 212 14.29 3.47 13.10
N GLN A 213 13.94 3.29 11.82
CA GLN A 213 14.15 4.29 10.78
C GLN A 213 13.18 5.48 10.89
N LEU A 214 12.04 5.32 11.58
CA LEU A 214 11.01 6.36 11.71
C LEU A 214 11.34 7.34 12.85
N ASP A 215 11.40 8.64 12.54
CA ASP A 215 11.60 9.71 13.55
C ASP A 215 10.64 9.57 14.72
N PHE A 216 9.35 9.40 14.42
CA PHE A 216 8.30 9.21 15.43
C PHE A 216 8.64 8.10 16.43
N VAL A 217 9.09 6.93 15.97
CA VAL A 217 9.37 5.80 16.87
C VAL A 217 10.58 6.11 17.75
N ARG A 218 11.64 6.73 17.18
CA ARG A 218 12.82 7.14 17.96
C ARG A 218 12.46 8.13 19.05
N GLU A 219 11.69 9.16 18.74
CA GLU A 219 11.20 10.15 19.72
C GLU A 219 10.34 9.50 20.82
N GLN A 220 9.48 8.54 20.45
CA GLN A 220 8.66 7.83 21.43
C GLN A 220 9.48 6.92 22.35
N LEU A 221 10.58 6.32 21.87
CA LEU A 221 11.50 5.51 22.66
C LEU A 221 12.37 6.37 23.58
N GLU A 222 12.88 7.50 23.10
CA GLU A 222 13.65 8.44 23.91
C GLU A 222 12.83 8.95 25.09
N SER A 223 11.57 9.32 24.86
CA SER A 223 10.64 9.75 25.92
C SER A 223 10.18 8.63 26.85
N TRP A 224 10.42 7.35 26.52
CA TRP A 224 10.08 6.21 27.37
C TRP A 224 11.22 5.81 28.31
N ASN A 225 12.47 6.04 27.90
CA ASN A 225 13.67 5.71 28.68
C ASN A 225 14.07 6.80 29.69
N ILE A 226 13.30 7.87 29.81
CA ILE A 226 13.47 8.97 30.77
C ILE A 226 12.51 8.75 31.94
#